data_AF-A0A537JIY5-F1
#
_entry.id   AF-A0A537JIY5-F1
#
_cell.length_a   1.000
_cell.length_b   1.000
_cell.length_c   1.000
_cell.angle_alpha   90.00
_cell.angle_beta   90.00
_cell.angle_gamma   90.00
#
_symmetry.space_group_name_H-M   'P 1'
#
loop_
_entity.id
_entity.type
_entity.pdbx_description
1 polymer ?
#
loop_
_entity_poly.entity_id
_entity_poly.type
_entity_poly.pdbx_seq_one_letter_code
_entity_poly.pdbx_strand_id
1 'polypeptide(L)'
;MQKVMALAEAVSRYVRDGMVIAMGTGLESCIPFAAGHEIIRQRRRDLVLVGPISDILFDQLIGAGCVSKVIAAWVGNVGAGIAYNFRRAVEEGIPRPLAVEDHSNLTVALAVSAAAMGVPYLPARTALGTDIVRDHERMREVTCPFTGDRLLAVGALRPDITILHAQRCDRHGNAHLWGNLGISLEAARAAETVLLTCEELVDDAVITSDPNRTLVPGFLVSAVAEVRDARAGGLPGLARPDGARHARTRGVPEPPGRGPGGTASPPHPAAGRPGELRFLRTAASCGRARSPGAR
;
A
#
# COMPACT_ATOMS: atom_id res chain seq x y z
N MET A 1 23.93 16.59 4.91
CA MET A 1 22.53 16.93 5.25
C MET A 1 22.01 15.87 6.22
N GLN A 2 21.39 16.27 7.33
CA GLN A 2 20.82 15.32 8.28
C GLN A 2 19.55 14.72 7.67
N LYS A 3 19.49 13.37 7.57
CA LYS A 3 18.36 12.64 6.97
C LYS A 3 17.43 12.04 8.01
N VAL A 4 17.94 11.79 9.21
CA VAL A 4 17.17 11.26 10.33
C VAL A 4 16.24 12.34 10.86
N MET A 5 14.94 12.04 10.90
CA MET A 5 13.89 12.94 11.38
C MET A 5 12.70 12.14 11.93
N ALA A 6 11.79 12.83 12.63
CA ALA A 6 10.56 12.20 13.10
C ALA A 6 9.66 11.78 11.92
N LEU A 7 8.95 10.66 12.04
CA LEU A 7 8.08 10.16 10.96
C LEU A 7 7.04 11.20 10.51
N ALA A 8 6.43 11.92 11.46
CA ALA A 8 5.47 12.97 11.16
C ALA A 8 6.08 14.11 10.34
N GLU A 9 7.31 14.51 10.65
CA GLU A 9 8.05 15.51 9.88
C GLU A 9 8.35 14.99 8.48
N ALA A 10 8.83 13.75 8.36
CA ALA A 10 9.15 13.14 7.08
C ALA A 10 7.92 13.07 6.15
N VAL A 11 6.79 12.56 6.64
CA VAL A 11 5.54 12.50 5.86
C VAL A 11 5.03 13.90 5.51
N SER A 12 5.12 14.86 6.45
CA SER A 12 4.68 16.23 6.19
C SER A 12 5.49 16.91 5.09
N ARG A 13 6.81 16.66 5.07
CA ARG A 13 7.77 17.26 4.15
C ARG A 13 7.74 16.64 2.76
N TYR A 14 7.65 15.30 2.69
CA TYR A 14 7.89 14.57 1.44
C TYR A 14 6.64 13.96 0.81
N VAL A 15 5.53 13.82 1.54
CA VAL A 15 4.27 13.34 0.96
C VAL A 15 3.33 14.52 0.73
N ARG A 16 2.86 14.68 -0.50
CA ARG A 16 1.91 15.71 -0.93
C ARG A 16 0.70 15.06 -1.58
N ASP A 17 -0.40 15.80 -1.61
CA ASP A 17 -1.61 15.34 -2.28
C ASP A 17 -1.36 15.17 -3.78
N GLY A 18 -2.02 14.19 -4.40
CA GLY A 18 -1.84 13.89 -5.83
C GLY A 18 -0.61 13.06 -6.20
N MET A 19 0.26 12.71 -5.25
CA MET A 19 1.50 11.97 -5.54
C MET A 19 1.24 10.50 -5.90
N VAL A 20 2.10 9.99 -6.77
CA VAL A 20 2.31 8.56 -7.04
C VAL A 20 3.26 7.99 -5.99
N ILE A 21 2.75 7.10 -5.15
CA ILE A 21 3.46 6.52 -4.03
C ILE A 21 3.64 5.02 -4.24
N ALA A 22 4.90 4.57 -4.30
CA ALA A 22 5.21 3.15 -4.21
C ALA A 22 5.38 2.72 -2.75
N MET A 23 4.61 1.72 -2.33
CA MET A 23 4.70 1.08 -1.01
C MET A 23 4.19 -0.36 -1.09
N GLY A 24 4.52 -1.21 -0.12
CA GLY A 24 4.24 -2.65 -0.21
C GLY A 24 5.09 -3.35 -1.29
N THR A 25 6.26 -2.80 -1.61
CA THR A 25 7.15 -3.30 -2.67
C THR A 25 7.80 -4.64 -2.31
N GLY A 26 7.87 -4.97 -1.02
CA GLY A 26 8.31 -6.25 -0.46
C GLY A 26 7.23 -7.33 -0.44
N LEU A 27 6.16 -7.17 -1.22
CA LEU A 27 4.98 -8.02 -1.20
C LEU A 27 4.33 -7.98 0.20
N GLU A 28 4.21 -9.11 0.88
CA GLU A 28 3.64 -9.17 2.24
C GLU A 28 4.66 -8.95 3.36
N SER A 29 5.90 -8.60 3.02
CA SER A 29 6.97 -8.31 3.99
C SER A 29 7.31 -6.84 3.98
N CYS A 30 7.80 -6.33 5.11
CA CYS A 30 8.36 -4.98 5.19
C CYS A 30 7.35 -3.88 4.79
N ILE A 31 6.07 -4.07 5.14
CA ILE A 31 5.00 -3.10 4.84
C ILE A 31 5.17 -1.87 5.75
N PRO A 32 5.24 -0.63 5.21
CA PRO A 32 5.48 0.58 6.00
C PRO A 32 4.20 1.11 6.66
N PHE A 33 3.60 0.32 7.55
CA PHE A 33 2.33 0.62 8.22
C PHE A 33 2.31 1.97 8.92
N ALA A 34 3.32 2.25 9.76
CA ALA A 34 3.41 3.51 10.46
C ALA A 34 3.38 4.71 9.52
N ALA A 35 4.07 4.64 8.38
CA ALA A 35 4.06 5.72 7.39
C ALA A 35 2.66 5.88 6.76
N GLY A 36 1.98 4.78 6.41
CA GLY A 36 0.61 4.86 5.88
C GLY A 36 -0.40 5.38 6.92
N HIS A 37 -0.28 5.00 8.20
CA HIS A 37 -1.11 5.58 9.27
C HIS A 37 -0.84 7.05 9.50
N GLU A 38 0.41 7.46 9.36
CA GLU A 38 0.80 8.86 9.43
C GLU A 38 0.22 9.67 8.25
N ILE A 39 0.22 9.11 7.03
CA ILE A 39 -0.44 9.69 5.85
C ILE A 39 -1.95 9.91 6.12
N ILE A 40 -2.62 8.90 6.71
CA ILE A 40 -4.04 8.99 7.11
C ILE A 40 -4.24 10.10 8.15
N ARG A 41 -3.37 10.16 9.16
CA ARG A 41 -3.44 11.15 10.24
C ARG A 41 -3.28 12.57 9.73
N GLN A 42 -2.36 12.78 8.78
CA GLN A 42 -2.15 14.06 8.10
C GLN A 42 -3.18 14.37 7.02
N ARG A 43 -4.13 13.45 6.77
CA ARG A 43 -5.25 13.60 5.83
C ARG A 43 -4.80 13.92 4.40
N ARG A 44 -3.71 13.30 3.93
CA ARG A 44 -3.30 13.41 2.53
C ARG A 44 -4.38 12.84 1.60
N ARG A 45 -4.50 13.39 0.40
CA ARG A 45 -5.58 13.10 -0.56
C ARG A 45 -5.07 12.90 -1.97
N ASP A 46 -5.94 12.33 -2.79
CA ASP A 46 -5.74 12.15 -4.22
C ASP A 46 -4.49 11.33 -4.59
N LEU A 47 -4.02 10.48 -3.68
CA LEU A 47 -2.82 9.68 -3.87
C LEU A 47 -3.04 8.55 -4.87
N VAL A 48 -2.02 8.27 -5.67
CA VAL A 48 -1.96 7.08 -6.54
C VAL A 48 -1.05 6.06 -5.88
N LEU A 49 -1.59 4.89 -5.52
CA LEU A 49 -0.77 3.84 -4.89
C LEU A 49 -0.25 2.85 -5.92
N VAL A 50 1.04 2.55 -5.84
CA VAL A 50 1.74 1.59 -6.70
C VAL A 50 2.29 0.45 -5.86
N GLY A 51 1.96 -0.79 -6.21
CA GLY A 51 2.51 -1.97 -5.55
C GLY A 51 2.25 -3.25 -6.36
N PRO A 52 3.16 -4.23 -6.35
CA PRO A 52 2.96 -5.48 -7.08
C PRO A 52 1.72 -6.22 -6.59
N ILE A 53 1.59 -6.36 -5.27
CA ILE A 53 0.37 -6.78 -4.59
C ILE A 53 0.02 -5.71 -3.57
N SER A 54 -1.27 -5.47 -3.37
CA SER A 54 -1.70 -4.66 -2.24
C SER A 54 -1.59 -5.48 -0.95
N ASP A 55 -1.53 -4.73 0.14
CA ASP A 55 -1.66 -5.23 1.50
C ASP A 55 -2.84 -4.55 2.19
N ILE A 56 -3.01 -4.81 3.48
CA ILE A 56 -4.08 -4.18 4.26
C ILE A 56 -3.86 -2.68 4.46
N LEU A 57 -2.63 -2.18 4.25
CA LEU A 57 -2.34 -0.76 4.34
C LEU A 57 -2.99 -0.02 3.17
N PHE A 58 -2.96 -0.58 1.95
CA PHE A 58 -3.73 -0.05 0.82
C PHE A 58 -5.22 0.03 1.15
N ASP A 59 -5.80 -1.05 1.67
CA ASP A 59 -7.22 -1.08 2.02
C ASP A 59 -7.57 -0.03 3.09
N GLN A 60 -6.70 0.17 4.09
CA GLN A 60 -6.85 1.22 5.10
C GLN A 60 -6.75 2.64 4.51
N LEU A 61 -5.80 2.89 3.61
CA LEU A 61 -5.64 4.18 2.93
C LEU A 61 -6.85 4.51 2.04
N ILE A 62 -7.37 3.51 1.31
CA ILE A 62 -8.59 3.63 0.51
C ILE A 62 -9.79 3.91 1.42
N GLY A 63 -9.96 3.14 2.49
CA GLY A 63 -11.04 3.32 3.47
C GLY A 63 -11.02 4.69 4.16
N ALA A 64 -9.83 5.27 4.34
CA ALA A 64 -9.63 6.62 4.86
C ALA A 64 -9.86 7.74 3.82
N GLY A 65 -10.15 7.39 2.57
CA GLY A 65 -10.38 8.34 1.47
C GLY A 65 -9.13 9.06 0.97
N CYS A 66 -7.94 8.50 1.21
CA CYS A 66 -6.67 9.11 0.81
C CYS A 66 -6.32 8.87 -0.66
N VAL A 67 -6.90 7.84 -1.29
CA VAL A 67 -6.47 7.29 -2.57
C VAL A 67 -7.46 7.62 -3.68
N SER A 68 -6.96 8.04 -4.84
CA SER A 68 -7.72 8.30 -6.06
C SER A 68 -7.55 7.20 -7.11
N LYS A 69 -6.39 6.54 -7.15
CA LYS A 69 -6.06 5.48 -8.10
C LYS A 69 -5.17 4.41 -7.47
N VAL A 70 -5.35 3.16 -7.86
CA VAL A 70 -4.44 2.05 -7.55
C VAL A 70 -3.87 1.49 -8.85
N ILE A 71 -2.55 1.30 -8.87
CA ILE A 71 -1.81 0.61 -9.93
C ILE A 71 -1.18 -0.63 -9.30
N ALA A 72 -1.80 -1.79 -9.51
CA ALA A 72 -1.38 -3.03 -8.86
C ALA A 72 -1.75 -4.26 -9.69
N ALA A 73 -1.13 -5.40 -9.39
CA ALA A 73 -1.53 -6.66 -10.01
C ALA A 73 -2.64 -7.40 -9.28
N TRP A 74 -2.78 -7.12 -7.99
CA TRP A 74 -3.79 -7.70 -7.14
C TRP A 74 -4.03 -6.82 -5.93
N VAL A 75 -5.29 -6.68 -5.51
CA VAL A 75 -5.66 -5.95 -4.30
C VAL A 75 -6.44 -6.84 -3.34
N GLY A 76 -5.87 -7.12 -2.17
CA GLY A 76 -6.46 -7.98 -1.15
C GLY A 76 -5.55 -8.16 0.07
N ASN A 77 -5.94 -9.06 0.98
CA ASN A 77 -5.15 -9.41 2.16
C ASN A 77 -4.95 -10.94 2.23
N VAL A 78 -3.80 -11.48 1.80
CA VAL A 78 -3.63 -12.95 1.62
C VAL A 78 -3.94 -13.72 2.91
N GLY A 79 -3.48 -13.21 4.05
CA GLY A 79 -3.78 -13.79 5.37
C GLY A 79 -5.06 -13.29 6.04
N ALA A 80 -5.60 -12.13 5.62
CA ALA A 80 -6.69 -11.46 6.33
C ALA A 80 -8.01 -11.36 5.56
N GLY A 81 -8.11 -11.92 4.35
CA GLY A 81 -9.32 -12.00 3.56
C GLY A 81 -9.41 -10.92 2.45
N ILE A 82 -10.63 -10.60 2.03
CA ILE A 82 -10.85 -9.63 0.95
C ILE A 82 -10.54 -8.20 1.40
N ALA A 83 -10.13 -7.34 0.45
CA ALA A 83 -9.99 -5.91 0.66
C ALA A 83 -11.37 -5.24 0.56
N TYR A 84 -12.05 -5.11 1.70
CA TYR A 84 -13.42 -4.60 1.78
C TYR A 84 -13.53 -3.14 1.34
N ASN A 85 -12.58 -2.29 1.73
CA ASN A 85 -12.61 -0.88 1.36
C ASN A 85 -12.27 -0.69 -0.12
N PHE A 86 -11.33 -1.47 -0.68
CA PHE A 86 -11.07 -1.49 -2.12
C PHE A 86 -12.31 -1.86 -2.91
N ARG A 87 -12.93 -3.01 -2.59
CA ARG A 87 -14.12 -3.49 -3.29
C ARG A 87 -15.24 -2.45 -3.23
N ARG A 88 -15.52 -1.92 -2.04
CA ARG A 88 -16.55 -0.89 -1.84
C ARG A 88 -16.23 0.40 -2.62
N ALA A 89 -14.97 0.82 -2.70
CA ALA A 89 -14.59 2.01 -3.45
C ALA A 89 -14.69 1.82 -4.97
N VAL A 90 -14.39 0.64 -5.49
CA VAL A 90 -14.50 0.30 -6.91
C VAL A 90 -15.97 0.09 -7.32
N GLU A 91 -16.73 -0.68 -6.56
CA GLU A 91 -18.11 -1.06 -6.91
C GLU A 91 -19.13 0.04 -6.59
N GLU A 92 -18.96 0.74 -5.47
CA GLU A 92 -19.96 1.68 -4.94
C GLU A 92 -19.45 3.14 -4.91
N GLY A 93 -18.16 3.37 -5.16
CA GLY A 93 -17.57 4.71 -5.07
C GLY A 93 -17.50 5.25 -3.65
N ILE A 94 -17.40 4.39 -2.63
CA ILE A 94 -17.38 4.80 -1.21
C ILE A 94 -16.04 4.43 -0.54
N PRO A 95 -15.33 5.39 0.10
CA PRO A 95 -15.79 6.76 0.42
C PRO A 95 -15.70 7.74 -0.76
N ARG A 96 -15.04 7.35 -1.85
CA ARG A 96 -14.97 8.08 -3.12
C ARG A 96 -14.73 7.10 -4.27
N PRO A 97 -14.98 7.48 -5.53
CA PRO A 97 -14.60 6.70 -6.69
C PRO A 97 -13.09 6.42 -6.70
N LEU A 98 -12.74 5.17 -7.01
CA LEU A 98 -11.37 4.69 -7.11
C LEU A 98 -11.08 4.23 -8.54
N ALA A 99 -10.09 4.83 -9.18
CA ALA A 99 -9.59 4.34 -10.46
C ALA A 99 -8.66 3.13 -10.24
N VAL A 100 -8.70 2.17 -11.16
CA VAL A 100 -7.82 0.99 -11.14
C VAL A 100 -7.09 0.91 -12.47
N GLU A 101 -5.78 0.77 -12.41
CA GLU A 101 -4.93 0.42 -13.55
C GLU A 101 -4.39 -0.99 -13.31
N ASP A 102 -4.94 -1.95 -14.05
CA ASP A 102 -4.64 -3.36 -13.87
C ASP A 102 -3.28 -3.70 -14.48
N HIS A 103 -2.48 -4.44 -13.70
CA HIS A 103 -1.23 -5.02 -14.17
C HIS A 103 -1.22 -6.53 -13.87
N SER A 104 -0.34 -7.29 -14.51
CA SER A 104 0.17 -8.53 -13.91
C SER A 104 1.36 -8.22 -13.00
N ASN A 105 1.69 -9.12 -12.05
CA ASN A 105 2.85 -8.96 -11.16
C ASN A 105 4.15 -8.67 -11.94
N LEU A 106 4.31 -9.32 -13.10
CA LEU A 106 5.48 -9.09 -13.95
C LEU A 106 5.41 -7.75 -14.67
N THR A 107 4.24 -7.33 -15.18
CA THR A 107 4.15 -6.03 -15.89
C THR A 107 4.37 -4.84 -14.96
N VAL A 108 3.87 -4.85 -13.72
CA VAL A 108 4.15 -3.73 -12.78
C VAL A 108 5.62 -3.70 -12.37
N ALA A 109 6.22 -4.88 -12.15
CA ALA A 109 7.66 -4.98 -11.93
C ALA A 109 8.46 -4.41 -13.10
N LEU A 110 8.10 -4.77 -14.35
CA LEU A 110 8.74 -4.23 -15.55
C LEU A 110 8.54 -2.71 -15.70
N ALA A 111 7.37 -2.18 -15.39
CA ALA A 111 7.10 -0.75 -15.46
C ALA A 111 8.00 0.04 -14.49
N VAL A 112 8.15 -0.45 -13.25
CA VAL A 112 9.03 0.16 -12.25
C VAL A 112 10.50 -0.05 -12.62
N SER A 113 10.88 -1.21 -13.12
CA SER A 113 12.25 -1.48 -13.61
C SER A 113 12.63 -0.59 -14.79
N ALA A 114 11.72 -0.35 -15.72
CA ALA A 114 11.94 0.57 -16.84
C ALA A 114 12.28 1.98 -16.34
N ALA A 115 11.51 2.47 -15.36
CA ALA A 115 11.78 3.76 -14.70
C ALA A 115 13.13 3.76 -13.97
N ALA A 116 13.45 2.71 -13.22
CA ALA A 116 14.73 2.56 -12.52
C ALA A 116 15.94 2.53 -13.47
N MET A 117 15.77 1.99 -14.68
CA MET A 117 16.78 1.96 -15.73
C MET A 117 16.87 3.27 -16.53
N GLY A 118 15.91 4.19 -16.38
CA GLY A 118 15.82 5.40 -17.19
C GLY A 118 15.42 5.13 -18.65
N VAL A 119 14.74 4.01 -18.94
CA VAL A 119 14.26 3.67 -20.28
C VAL A 119 12.74 3.88 -20.36
N PRO A 120 12.19 4.23 -21.54
CA PRO A 120 10.77 4.54 -21.66
C PRO A 120 9.85 3.33 -21.49
N TYR A 121 10.34 2.11 -21.78
CA TYR A 121 9.60 0.87 -21.61
C TYR A 121 10.53 -0.35 -21.55
N LEU A 122 10.01 -1.48 -21.08
CA LEU A 122 10.63 -2.79 -21.23
C LEU A 122 9.72 -3.74 -22.03
N PRO A 123 10.28 -4.57 -22.94
CA PRO A 123 9.49 -5.50 -23.74
C PRO A 123 9.14 -6.76 -22.95
N ALA A 124 7.93 -7.30 -23.12
CA ALA A 124 7.54 -8.58 -22.54
C ALA A 124 6.46 -9.32 -23.32
N ARG A 125 6.40 -10.64 -23.15
CA ARG A 125 5.31 -11.46 -23.71
C ARG A 125 4.12 -11.61 -22.76
N THR A 126 4.34 -11.41 -21.45
CA THR A 126 3.30 -11.51 -20.41
C THR A 126 2.14 -10.56 -20.70
N ALA A 127 0.92 -10.90 -20.28
CA ALA A 127 -0.33 -10.17 -20.49
C ALA A 127 -0.87 -10.11 -21.94
N LEU A 128 -0.09 -10.48 -22.97
CA LEU A 128 -0.63 -10.64 -24.33
C LEU A 128 -1.82 -11.61 -24.35
N GLY A 129 -2.90 -11.23 -25.05
CA GLY A 129 -4.12 -12.01 -25.14
C GLY A 129 -5.01 -11.98 -23.90
N THR A 130 -4.68 -11.16 -22.90
CA THR A 130 -5.52 -10.93 -21.71
C THR A 130 -6.23 -9.59 -21.78
N ASP A 131 -7.30 -9.44 -21.00
CA ASP A 131 -8.05 -8.18 -20.88
C ASP A 131 -7.27 -7.08 -20.16
N ILE A 132 -6.17 -7.40 -19.46
CA ILE A 132 -5.29 -6.41 -18.79
C ILE A 132 -4.77 -5.38 -19.80
N VAL A 133 -4.55 -5.79 -21.04
CA VAL A 133 -3.93 -4.93 -22.07
C VAL A 133 -4.98 -4.07 -22.78
N ARG A 134 -6.27 -4.40 -22.67
CA ARG A 134 -7.34 -3.71 -23.41
C ARG A 134 -7.42 -2.26 -22.94
N ASP A 135 -7.22 -1.33 -23.89
CA ASP A 135 -7.24 0.11 -23.66
C ASP A 135 -6.27 0.59 -22.56
N HIS A 136 -5.17 -0.15 -22.34
CA HIS A 136 -4.21 0.16 -21.27
C HIS A 136 -3.32 1.36 -21.60
N GLU A 137 -3.22 2.34 -20.70
CA GLU A 137 -2.45 3.57 -20.92
C GLU A 137 -0.95 3.33 -21.13
N ARG A 138 -0.37 2.35 -20.41
CA ARG A 138 1.06 2.03 -20.43
C ARG A 138 1.48 0.79 -21.21
N MET A 139 0.55 0.01 -21.75
CA MET A 139 0.90 -1.24 -22.43
C MET A 139 0.46 -1.17 -23.88
N ARG A 140 1.41 -1.32 -24.80
CA ARG A 140 1.15 -1.29 -26.24
C ARG A 140 1.90 -2.41 -26.91
N GLU A 141 1.30 -3.03 -27.92
CA GLU A 141 2.01 -4.02 -28.70
C GLU A 141 3.13 -3.39 -29.55
N VAL A 142 4.25 -4.10 -29.65
CA VAL A 142 5.41 -3.73 -30.47
C VAL A 142 5.98 -4.98 -31.15
N THR A 143 6.58 -4.79 -32.32
CA THR A 143 7.29 -5.85 -33.03
C THR A 143 8.78 -5.79 -32.71
N CYS A 144 9.35 -6.90 -32.25
CA CYS A 144 10.78 -7.01 -32.00
C CYS A 144 11.57 -6.84 -33.32
N PRO A 145 12.50 -5.88 -33.42
CA PRO A 145 13.23 -5.63 -34.66
C PRO A 145 14.26 -6.73 -35.00
N PHE A 146 14.62 -7.57 -34.02
CA PHE A 146 15.62 -8.63 -34.21
C PHE A 146 15.00 -9.98 -34.59
N THR A 147 13.78 -10.27 -34.12
CA THR A 147 13.13 -11.58 -34.30
C THR A 147 11.81 -11.52 -35.05
N GLY A 148 11.20 -10.33 -35.20
CA GLY A 148 9.85 -10.18 -35.75
C GLY A 148 8.72 -10.56 -34.77
N ASP A 149 9.05 -10.99 -33.55
CA ASP A 149 8.05 -11.37 -32.56
C ASP A 149 7.17 -10.18 -32.14
N ARG A 150 5.87 -10.42 -32.00
CA ARG A 150 4.96 -9.51 -31.30
C ARG A 150 5.16 -9.61 -29.80
N LEU A 151 5.44 -8.48 -29.16
CA LEU A 151 5.65 -8.30 -27.73
C LEU A 151 4.79 -7.12 -27.23
N LEU A 152 4.73 -6.93 -25.92
CA LEU A 152 4.22 -5.71 -25.30
C LEU A 152 5.37 -4.82 -24.87
N ALA A 153 5.30 -3.54 -25.22
CA ALA A 153 6.04 -2.48 -24.56
C ALA A 153 5.31 -2.11 -23.27
N VAL A 154 5.92 -2.41 -22.14
CA VAL A 154 5.45 -2.03 -20.80
C VAL A 154 6.12 -0.71 -20.43
N GLY A 155 5.36 0.39 -20.51
CA GLY A 155 5.82 1.74 -20.27
C GLY A 155 6.28 1.98 -18.83
N ALA A 156 7.27 2.86 -18.67
CA ALA A 156 7.84 3.18 -17.37
C ALA A 156 6.80 3.78 -16.40
N LEU A 157 6.88 3.33 -15.14
CA LEU A 157 6.09 3.85 -14.02
C LEU A 157 7.04 4.43 -12.98
N ARG A 158 7.10 5.76 -12.92
CA ARG A 158 7.98 6.50 -12.03
C ARG A 158 7.19 7.01 -10.81
N PRO A 159 7.43 6.49 -9.59
CA PRO A 159 6.82 7.05 -8.39
C PRO A 159 7.40 8.43 -8.07
N ASP A 160 6.60 9.33 -7.53
CA ASP A 160 7.10 10.57 -6.92
C ASP A 160 7.88 10.25 -5.64
N ILE A 161 7.37 9.29 -4.87
CA ILE A 161 8.00 8.81 -3.65
C ILE A 161 7.86 7.29 -3.48
N THR A 162 8.94 6.65 -3.08
CA THR A 162 8.93 5.26 -2.59
C THR A 162 9.10 5.27 -1.07
N ILE A 163 8.20 4.59 -0.37
CA ILE A 163 8.25 4.43 1.08
C ILE A 163 8.59 2.97 1.41
N LEU A 164 9.73 2.77 2.06
CA LEU A 164 10.23 1.45 2.45
C LEU A 164 10.27 1.30 3.97
N HIS A 165 10.19 0.07 4.43
CA HIS A 165 10.45 -0.29 5.81
C HIS A 165 11.60 -1.30 5.87
N ALA A 166 12.60 -1.03 6.70
CA ALA A 166 13.79 -1.85 6.85
C ALA A 166 13.96 -2.33 8.27
N GLN A 167 14.69 -3.42 8.44
CA GLN A 167 15.04 -3.89 9.77
C GLN A 167 16.04 -2.94 10.44
N ARG A 168 17.08 -2.51 9.70
CA ARG A 168 18.11 -1.62 10.24
C ARG A 168 18.56 -0.61 9.21
N CYS A 169 18.91 0.57 9.68
CA CYS A 169 19.47 1.61 8.83
C CYS A 169 20.49 2.46 9.60
N ASP A 170 21.50 2.97 8.93
CA ASP A 170 22.35 4.03 9.49
C ASP A 170 21.75 5.43 9.28
N ARG A 171 22.40 6.44 9.87
CA ARG A 171 21.99 7.85 9.73
C ARG A 171 22.09 8.40 8.29
N HIS A 172 22.78 7.70 7.39
CA HIS A 172 22.99 8.09 6.00
C HIS A 172 21.92 7.53 5.06
N GLY A 173 21.09 6.61 5.55
CA GLY A 173 20.06 5.92 4.78
C GLY A 173 20.53 4.59 4.18
N ASN A 174 21.73 4.11 4.51
CA ASN A 174 22.13 2.77 4.07
C ASN A 174 21.35 1.75 4.90
N ALA A 175 20.60 0.89 4.22
CA ALA A 175 19.60 0.05 4.87
C ALA A 175 19.92 -1.43 4.67
N HIS A 176 19.98 -2.18 5.77
CA HIS A 176 19.94 -3.62 5.71
C HIS A 176 18.49 -4.07 5.54
N LEU A 177 18.22 -4.76 4.42
CA LEU A 177 16.94 -5.43 4.19
C LEU A 177 17.17 -6.91 3.90
N TRP A 178 16.33 -7.76 4.49
CA TRP A 178 16.35 -9.20 4.22
C TRP A 178 14.94 -9.81 4.26
N GLY A 179 14.84 -11.02 3.69
CA GLY A 179 13.57 -11.71 3.46
C GLY A 179 13.09 -11.52 2.03
N ASN A 180 11.77 -11.45 1.83
CA ASN A 180 11.21 -11.17 0.52
C ASN A 180 11.25 -9.67 0.26
N LEU A 181 11.99 -9.26 -0.77
CA LEU A 181 12.23 -7.84 -1.09
C LEU A 181 11.41 -7.37 -2.30
N GLY A 182 10.71 -8.29 -2.98
CA GLY A 182 9.91 -7.99 -4.17
C GLY A 182 10.63 -7.07 -5.14
N ILE A 183 10.06 -5.89 -5.39
CA ILE A 183 10.60 -4.86 -6.29
C ILE A 183 11.15 -3.63 -5.54
N SER A 184 11.55 -3.80 -4.27
CA SER A 184 11.91 -2.66 -3.41
C SER A 184 13.12 -1.88 -3.91
N LEU A 185 14.10 -2.56 -4.50
CA LEU A 185 15.29 -1.90 -5.06
C LEU A 185 14.94 -1.09 -6.30
N GLU A 186 14.16 -1.68 -7.20
CA GLU A 186 13.67 -1.06 -8.42
C GLU A 186 12.82 0.17 -8.08
N ALA A 187 11.90 0.04 -7.11
CA ALA A 187 11.09 1.16 -6.64
C ALA A 187 11.92 2.28 -6.00
N ALA A 188 12.94 1.94 -5.21
CA ALA A 188 13.85 2.93 -4.64
C ALA A 188 14.67 3.68 -5.71
N ARG A 189 15.07 2.98 -6.78
CA ARG A 189 15.82 3.58 -7.91
C ARG A 189 14.92 4.38 -8.85
N ALA A 190 13.67 3.96 -9.03
CA ALA A 190 12.71 4.61 -9.91
C ALA A 190 12.20 5.95 -9.35
N ALA A 191 12.06 6.06 -8.02
CA ALA A 191 11.41 7.22 -7.41
C ALA A 191 12.29 8.47 -7.37
N GLU A 192 11.64 9.64 -7.35
CA GLU A 192 12.34 10.92 -7.13
C GLU A 192 12.79 11.08 -5.68
N THR A 193 12.00 10.56 -4.75
CA THR A 193 12.23 10.63 -3.31
C THR A 193 12.12 9.25 -2.69
N VAL A 194 13.03 8.91 -1.76
CA VAL A 194 12.90 7.71 -0.94
C VAL A 194 12.79 8.09 0.53
N LEU A 195 11.66 7.71 1.13
CA LEU A 195 11.44 7.77 2.58
C LEU A 195 11.63 6.37 3.15
N LEU A 196 12.64 6.22 4.00
CA LEU A 196 12.96 4.97 4.65
C LEU A 196 12.50 5.01 6.12
N THR A 197 11.71 4.04 6.51
CA THR A 197 11.44 3.74 7.93
C THR A 197 12.27 2.55 8.38
N CYS A 198 12.70 2.49 9.63
CA CYS A 198 13.45 1.34 10.15
C CYS A 198 13.15 1.00 11.60
N GLU A 199 13.26 -0.27 11.99
CA GLU A 199 13.06 -0.69 13.38
C GLU A 199 14.16 -0.19 14.33
N GLU A 200 15.38 -0.10 13.81
CA GLU A 200 16.57 0.21 14.59
C GLU A 200 17.52 1.07 13.75
N LEU A 201 17.85 2.25 14.28
CA LEU A 201 18.98 3.02 13.80
C LEU A 201 20.26 2.45 14.39
N VAL A 202 21.22 2.11 13.53
CA VAL A 202 22.50 1.50 13.93
C VAL A 202 23.69 2.36 13.49
N ASP A 203 24.84 2.12 14.10
CA ASP A 203 26.10 2.72 13.66
C ASP A 203 26.49 2.25 12.26
N ASP A 204 27.16 3.11 11.50
CA ASP A 204 27.65 2.84 10.15
C ASP A 204 28.43 1.50 10.06
N ALA A 205 29.18 1.17 11.13
CA ALA A 205 29.96 -0.07 11.24
C ALA A 205 29.10 -1.34 11.11
N VAL A 206 27.89 -1.33 11.67
CA VAL A 206 26.94 -2.46 11.58
C VAL A 206 26.46 -2.65 10.15
N ILE A 207 26.22 -1.55 9.43
CA ILE A 207 25.82 -1.65 8.02
C ILE A 207 26.98 -2.19 7.18
N THR A 208 28.19 -1.69 7.39
CA THR A 208 29.37 -2.12 6.63
C THR A 208 29.84 -3.54 6.95
N SER A 209 29.40 -4.14 8.07
CA SER A 209 29.78 -5.52 8.40
C SER A 209 29.15 -6.57 7.48
N ASP A 210 28.03 -6.23 6.82
CA ASP A 210 27.40 -7.09 5.80
C ASP A 210 26.90 -6.24 4.62
N PRO A 211 27.79 -5.86 3.69
CA PRO A 211 27.44 -4.99 2.57
C PRO A 211 26.42 -5.64 1.62
N ASN A 212 26.36 -6.98 1.56
CA ASN A 212 25.41 -7.70 0.70
C ASN A 212 23.96 -7.52 1.14
N ARG A 213 23.71 -7.16 2.41
CA ARG A 213 22.37 -6.81 2.91
C ARG A 213 21.97 -5.37 2.63
N THR A 214 22.91 -4.53 2.19
CA THR A 214 22.64 -3.12 1.90
C THR A 214 21.93 -2.98 0.55
N LEU A 215 20.63 -3.30 0.52
CA LEU A 215 19.85 -3.27 -0.71
C LEU A 215 19.67 -1.83 -1.21
N VAL A 216 19.33 -0.90 -0.31
CA VAL A 216 19.10 0.51 -0.65
C VAL A 216 20.28 1.33 -0.15
N PRO A 217 21.12 1.86 -1.06
CA PRO A 217 22.21 2.75 -0.69
C PRO A 217 21.68 4.09 -0.20
N GLY A 218 22.37 4.67 0.78
CA GLY A 218 21.98 5.92 1.40
C GLY A 218 21.86 7.09 0.42
N PHE A 219 22.61 7.12 -0.68
CA PHE A 219 22.51 8.21 -1.66
C PHE A 219 21.15 8.27 -2.38
N LEU A 220 20.39 7.18 -2.42
CA LEU A 220 19.00 7.18 -2.92
C LEU A 220 18.00 7.72 -1.87
N VAL A 221 18.37 7.68 -0.59
CA VAL A 221 17.48 8.00 0.53
C VAL A 221 17.46 9.48 0.85
N SER A 222 16.25 10.05 0.88
CA SER A 222 16.00 11.46 1.18
C SER A 222 15.73 11.70 2.67
N ALA A 223 15.07 10.74 3.34
CA ALA A 223 14.76 10.81 4.77
C ALA A 223 14.73 9.42 5.43
N VAL A 224 15.11 9.39 6.70
CA VAL A 224 15.10 8.19 7.56
C VAL A 224 14.27 8.48 8.81
N ALA A 225 13.38 7.57 9.19
CA ALA A 225 12.64 7.63 10.44
C ALA A 225 12.71 6.27 11.18
N GLU A 226 13.22 6.29 12.42
CA GLU A 226 13.17 5.11 13.28
C GLU A 226 11.75 4.91 13.80
N VAL A 227 11.15 3.77 13.48
CA VAL A 227 9.79 3.40 13.89
C VAL A 227 9.73 1.90 14.14
N ARG A 228 9.37 1.52 15.37
CA ARG A 228 9.24 0.12 15.79
C ARG A 228 7.82 -0.38 15.51
N ASP A 229 7.62 -1.02 14.36
CA ASP A 229 6.33 -1.49 13.83
C ASP A 229 6.38 -2.91 13.24
N ALA A 230 7.43 -3.69 13.54
CA ALA A 230 7.70 -5.02 12.96
C ALA A 230 6.50 -6.00 13.01
N ARG A 231 5.62 -5.86 13.99
CA ARG A 231 4.45 -6.74 14.18
C ARG A 231 3.28 -6.41 13.23
N ALA A 232 3.18 -5.17 12.75
CA ALA A 232 2.03 -4.74 11.96
C ALA A 232 1.97 -5.41 10.59
N GLY A 233 3.10 -5.53 9.89
CA GLY A 233 3.17 -6.23 8.60
C GLY A 233 3.86 -7.60 8.65
N GLY A 234 4.48 -7.94 9.78
CA GLY A 234 5.45 -9.01 9.82
C GLY A 234 6.75 -8.56 9.19
N LEU A 235 7.83 -8.78 9.93
CA LEU A 235 9.17 -8.40 9.51
C LEU A 235 10.06 -9.63 9.65
N PRO A 236 10.58 -10.17 8.53
CA PRO A 236 11.40 -11.36 8.55
C PRO A 236 12.52 -11.28 9.58
N GLY A 237 12.61 -12.28 10.46
CA GLY A 237 13.61 -12.34 11.53
C GLY A 237 13.33 -11.49 12.78
N LEU A 238 12.30 -10.64 12.80
CA LEU A 238 11.91 -9.85 13.98
C LEU A 238 10.51 -10.20 14.51
N ALA A 239 9.51 -10.34 13.63
CA ALA A 239 8.15 -10.62 14.06
C ALA A 239 7.31 -11.29 12.95
N ARG A 240 6.36 -12.14 13.37
CA ARG A 240 5.27 -12.60 12.50
C ARG A 240 4.18 -11.51 12.39
N PRO A 241 3.44 -11.45 11.27
CA PRO A 241 2.30 -10.53 11.14
C PRO A 241 1.27 -10.76 12.25
N ASP A 242 0.77 -9.68 12.86
CA ASP A 242 -0.28 -9.76 13.87
C ASP A 242 -1.66 -9.98 13.22
N GLY A 243 -2.02 -11.23 12.98
CA GLY A 243 -3.32 -11.59 12.39
C GLY A 243 -4.55 -11.10 13.18
N ALA A 244 -4.44 -10.89 14.50
CA ALA A 244 -5.54 -10.38 15.32
C ALA A 244 -5.78 -8.89 15.08
N ARG A 245 -4.72 -8.10 14.83
CA ARG A 245 -4.84 -6.70 14.41
C ARG A 245 -5.53 -6.58 13.04
N HIS A 246 -5.12 -7.42 12.08
CA HIS A 246 -5.73 -7.44 10.74
C HIS A 246 -7.21 -7.88 10.76
N ALA A 247 -7.60 -8.74 11.70
CA ALA A 247 -8.98 -9.15 11.88
C ALA A 247 -9.88 -8.02 12.41
N ARG A 248 -9.38 -7.14 13.28
CA ARG A 248 -10.16 -6.00 13.83
C ARG A 248 -10.51 -4.95 12.78
N THR A 249 -9.68 -4.79 11.76
CA THR A 249 -9.95 -3.90 10.62
C THR A 249 -11.03 -4.44 9.67
N ARG A 250 -11.45 -5.71 9.81
CA ARG A 250 -12.62 -6.25 9.10
C ARG A 250 -13.95 -5.66 9.59
N GLY A 251 -13.98 -5.03 10.77
CA GLY A 251 -15.20 -4.59 11.47
C GLY A 251 -15.82 -3.27 11.00
N VAL A 252 -15.40 -2.70 9.87
CA VAL A 252 -16.11 -1.54 9.28
C VAL A 252 -17.42 -2.07 8.67
N PRO A 253 -18.61 -1.54 9.02
CA PRO A 253 -19.88 -2.17 8.68
C PRO A 253 -20.06 -2.29 7.16
N GLU A 254 -20.58 -3.44 6.71
CA GLU A 254 -21.19 -3.53 5.39
C GLU A 254 -22.28 -2.45 5.26
N PRO A 255 -22.45 -1.83 4.08
CA PRO A 255 -23.62 -1.00 3.84
C PRO A 255 -24.89 -1.87 4.02
N PRO A 256 -26.00 -1.32 4.55
CA PRO A 256 -27.21 -2.10 4.76
C PRO A 256 -27.76 -2.56 3.41
N GLY A 257 -27.44 -3.82 3.05
CA GLY A 257 -27.97 -4.47 1.86
C GLY A 257 -29.48 -4.61 1.95
N ARG A 258 -30.18 -4.26 0.86
CA ARG A 258 -31.59 -4.60 0.64
C ARG A 258 -31.75 -6.11 0.80
N GLY A 259 -32.54 -6.52 1.79
CA GLY A 259 -32.73 -7.93 2.12
C GLY A 259 -33.31 -8.72 0.94
N PRO A 260 -32.84 -9.95 0.69
CA PRO A 260 -33.57 -10.87 -0.16
C PRO A 260 -34.63 -11.59 0.69
N GLY A 261 -35.89 -11.53 0.25
CA GLY A 261 -36.87 -12.54 0.67
C GLY A 261 -36.41 -13.91 0.18
N GLY A 262 -36.43 -14.92 1.05
CA GLY A 262 -36.08 -16.28 0.65
C GLY A 262 -35.70 -17.19 1.82
N THR A 263 -36.71 -17.85 2.38
CA THR A 263 -36.72 -19.14 3.09
C THR A 263 -35.49 -19.57 3.91
N ALA A 264 -35.71 -19.62 5.23
CA ALA A 264 -34.81 -20.14 6.24
C ALA A 264 -34.64 -21.67 6.21
N SER A 265 -33.42 -22.12 6.49
CA SER A 265 -33.12 -23.42 7.11
C SER A 265 -32.21 -23.17 8.31
N PRO A 266 -32.46 -23.75 9.51
CA PRO A 266 -31.74 -23.38 10.72
C PRO A 266 -30.43 -24.19 10.90
N PRO A 267 -29.36 -23.63 11.48
CA PRO A 267 -28.27 -24.42 12.02
C PRO A 267 -28.52 -24.79 13.50
N HIS A 268 -28.09 -26.01 13.84
CA HIS A 268 -28.12 -26.63 15.17
C HIS A 268 -27.14 -25.96 16.16
N PRO A 269 -27.40 -25.96 17.49
CA PRO A 269 -26.65 -25.16 18.46
C PRO A 269 -25.58 -25.95 19.24
N ALA A 270 -24.49 -25.29 19.62
CA ALA A 270 -23.68 -25.63 20.80
C ALA A 270 -22.95 -24.35 21.30
N ALA A 271 -23.41 -23.77 22.42
CA ALA A 271 -22.74 -23.75 23.74
C ALA A 271 -21.56 -22.75 23.81
N GLY A 272 -21.74 -21.52 24.32
CA GLY A 272 -21.69 -21.13 25.76
C GLY A 272 -20.23 -20.83 26.18
N ARG A 273 -19.80 -19.74 26.83
CA ARG A 273 -20.42 -18.70 27.69
C ARG A 273 -19.33 -17.58 27.97
N PRO A 274 -19.48 -16.57 28.86
CA PRO A 274 -19.53 -15.13 28.49
C PRO A 274 -18.49 -14.18 29.16
N GLY A 275 -18.54 -12.88 28.81
CA GLY A 275 -17.95 -11.74 29.54
C GLY A 275 -16.79 -11.08 28.76
N GLU A 276 -16.66 -9.77 28.55
CA GLU A 276 -17.32 -8.55 28.99
C GLU A 276 -17.13 -7.52 27.87
N LEU A 277 -18.18 -6.81 27.45
CA LEU A 277 -18.02 -5.53 26.76
C LEU A 277 -19.14 -4.60 27.22
N ARG A 278 -18.77 -3.68 28.11
CA ARG A 278 -19.62 -2.60 28.59
C ARG A 278 -19.08 -1.27 28.04
N PHE A 279 -19.99 -0.59 27.34
CA PHE A 279 -20.12 0.85 27.13
C PHE A 279 -19.07 1.62 26.32
N LEU A 280 -19.52 2.12 25.16
CA LEU A 280 -19.65 3.57 24.87
C LEU A 280 -20.71 3.77 23.78
N ARG A 281 -21.98 3.96 24.18
CA ARG A 281 -23.06 4.53 23.36
C ARG A 281 -23.94 5.40 24.25
N THR A 282 -23.86 6.70 24.04
CA THR A 282 -24.88 7.75 24.30
C THR A 282 -24.22 9.07 23.89
N ALA A 283 -24.83 10.04 23.22
CA ALA A 283 -26.19 10.19 22.72
C ALA A 283 -26.13 11.25 21.59
N ALA A 284 -26.88 11.04 20.51
CA ALA A 284 -27.27 12.10 19.58
C ALA A 284 -28.78 11.93 19.34
N SER A 285 -29.58 12.49 20.23
CA SER A 285 -31.02 12.61 20.05
C SER A 285 -31.34 13.95 19.41
N CYS A 286 -31.86 13.83 18.20
CA CYS A 286 -32.57 14.80 17.38
C CYS A 286 -33.52 15.73 18.17
N GLY A 287 -33.34 17.04 18.04
CA GLY A 287 -34.30 18.07 18.45
C GLY A 287 -34.88 18.76 17.23
N ARG A 288 -36.15 18.49 16.93
CA ARG A 288 -36.93 19.09 15.83
C ARG A 288 -37.15 20.58 16.06
N ALA A 289 -36.85 21.41 15.06
CA ALA A 289 -37.31 22.78 14.97
C ALA A 289 -38.80 22.82 14.59
N ARG A 290 -39.61 23.54 15.37
CA ARG A 290 -40.91 24.08 14.96
C ARG A 290 -40.80 25.60 15.00
N SER A 291 -41.02 26.26 13.87
CA SER A 291 -41.45 27.65 13.81
C SER A 291 -42.98 27.69 13.78
N PRO A 292 -43.62 28.70 14.40
CA PRO A 292 -44.23 29.74 13.58
C PRO A 292 -44.26 31.15 14.20
N GLY A 293 -44.22 32.17 13.32
CA GLY A 293 -45.16 33.31 13.37
C GLY A 293 -44.77 34.59 14.11
N ALA A 294 -44.42 35.61 13.31
CA ALA A 294 -44.94 37.00 13.34
C ALA A 294 -45.21 37.69 14.70
N ARG A 295 -44.37 38.65 15.07
CA ARG A 295 -44.54 40.12 14.92
C ARG A 295 -43.32 40.82 15.51
#